data_AF-A0A1I4LH02-F1
#
_entry.id   AF-A0A1I4LH02-F1
#
_cell.length_a   1.000
_cell.length_b   1.000
_cell.length_c   1.000
_cell.angle_alpha   90.00
_cell.angle_beta   90.00
_cell.angle_gamma   90.00
#
_symmetry.space_group_name_H-M   'P 1'
#
loop_
_entity.id
_entity.type
_entity.pdbx_description
1 polymer ?
#
loop_
_entity_poly.entity_id
_entity_poly.type
_entity_poly.pdbx_seq_one_letter_code
_entity_poly.pdbx_strand_id
1 'polypeptide(L)'
;MAYFERRRAEQLTDRDIMRCLKRHVANEVYAALLNPATDNPVGRELRARRQAIGTPISVLAATLGVPYQRLRRLEIGTRADPELEQRANLALAQLETPQAA
;
A
#
# COMPACT_ATOMS: atom_id res chain seq x y z
N MET A 1 -11.82 21.24 -9.44
CA MET A 1 -12.26 22.60 -9.09
C MET A 1 -13.47 22.63 -8.13
N ALA A 2 -14.31 21.57 -8.08
CA ALA A 2 -15.52 21.50 -7.24
C ALA A 2 -15.35 21.86 -5.74
N TYR A 3 -14.20 21.55 -5.11
CA TYR A 3 -13.95 21.94 -3.72
C TYR A 3 -13.81 23.46 -3.54
N PHE A 4 -13.09 24.12 -4.44
CA PHE A 4 -12.89 25.57 -4.40
C PHE A 4 -14.19 26.31 -4.69
N GLU A 5 -14.97 25.83 -5.67
CA GLU A 5 -16.28 26.39 -6.00
C GLU A 5 -17.24 26.34 -4.81
N ARG A 6 -17.32 25.18 -4.13
CA ARG A 6 -18.14 25.05 -2.91
C ARG A 6 -17.69 26.02 -1.82
N ARG A 7 -16.39 26.13 -1.56
CA ARG A 7 -15.88 27.02 -0.51
C ARG A 7 -16.02 28.51 -0.87
N ARG A 8 -15.94 28.87 -2.15
CA ARG A 8 -16.25 30.23 -2.61
C ARG A 8 -17.73 30.56 -2.47
N ALA A 9 -18.63 29.59 -2.69
CA ALA A 9 -20.06 29.75 -2.41
C ALA A 9 -20.35 29.96 -0.92
N GLU A 10 -19.51 29.41 -0.04
CA GLU A 10 -19.49 29.68 1.41
C GLU A 10 -18.83 31.03 1.77
N GLN A 11 -18.56 31.90 0.79
CA GLN A 11 -17.96 33.23 0.94
C GLN A 11 -16.53 33.24 1.53
N LEU A 12 -15.80 32.13 1.42
CA LEU A 12 -14.40 32.07 1.83
C LEU A 12 -13.49 32.64 0.75
N THR A 13 -12.48 33.40 1.18
CA THR A 13 -11.43 33.87 0.25
C THR A 13 -10.52 32.72 -0.16
N ASP A 14 -9.89 32.81 -1.34
CA ASP A 14 -8.95 31.79 -1.80
C ASP A 14 -7.82 31.52 -0.79
N ARG A 15 -7.41 32.55 -0.01
CA ARG A 15 -6.43 32.41 1.08
C ARG A 15 -6.96 31.52 2.21
N ASP A 16 -8.22 31.67 2.59
CA ASP A 16 -8.87 30.86 3.62
C ASP A 16 -9.07 29.42 3.14
N ILE A 17 -9.48 29.25 1.89
CA ILE A 17 -9.63 27.93 1.25
C ILE A 17 -8.30 27.18 1.26
N MET A 18 -7.22 27.84 0.84
CA MET A 18 -5.87 27.27 0.86
C MET A 18 -5.40 26.94 2.28
N ARG A 19 -5.70 27.81 3.26
CA ARG A 19 -5.36 27.57 4.68
C ARG A 19 -6.06 26.32 5.22
N CYS A 20 -7.36 26.18 4.96
CA CYS A 20 -8.16 25.02 5.37
C CYS A 20 -7.66 23.74 4.70
N LEU A 21 -7.35 23.80 3.41
CA LEU A 21 -6.81 22.66 2.67
C LEU A 21 -5.45 22.22 3.23
N LYS A 22 -4.52 23.16 3.42
CA LYS A 22 -3.20 22.86 4.00
C LYS A 22 -3.32 22.24 5.39
N ARG A 23 -4.20 22.79 6.24
CA ARG A 23 -4.43 22.26 7.59
C ARG A 23 -5.00 20.84 7.53
N HIS A 24 -5.98 20.59 6.66
CA HIS A 24 -6.57 19.26 6.51
C HIS A 24 -5.52 18.25 6.05
N VAL A 25 -4.75 18.56 4.99
CA VAL A 25 -3.66 17.70 4.51
C VAL A 25 -2.63 17.45 5.61
N ALA A 26 -2.20 18.47 6.35
CA ALA A 26 -1.24 18.31 7.43
C ALA A 26 -1.76 17.39 8.55
N ASN A 27 -3.05 17.51 8.91
CA ASN A 27 -3.67 16.64 9.91
C ASN A 27 -3.78 15.19 9.43
N GLU A 28 -4.14 14.96 8.16
CA GLU A 28 -4.20 13.62 7.57
C GLU A 28 -2.81 12.97 7.53
N VAL A 29 -1.77 13.71 7.10
CA VAL A 29 -0.39 13.22 7.11
C VAL A 29 0.07 12.92 8.53
N TYR A 30 -0.19 13.81 9.48
CA TYR A 30 0.15 13.58 10.89
C TYR A 30 -0.53 12.32 11.45
N ALA A 31 -1.82 12.14 11.18
CA ALA A 31 -2.57 10.95 11.58
C ALA A 31 -2.00 9.67 10.95
N ALA A 32 -1.64 9.70 9.67
CA ALA A 32 -1.04 8.58 8.97
C ALA A 32 0.38 8.25 9.47
N LEU A 33 1.17 9.24 9.89
CA LEU A 33 2.48 9.02 10.49
C LEU A 33 2.37 8.38 11.89
N LEU A 34 1.37 8.79 12.68
CA LEU A 34 1.13 8.22 14.01
C LEU A 34 0.50 6.84 13.97
N ASN A 35 -0.42 6.62 13.03
CA ASN A 35 -1.12 5.36 12.83
C ASN A 35 -0.94 4.96 11.36
N PRO A 36 0.23 4.42 10.98
CA PRO A 36 0.43 3.93 9.63
C PRO A 36 -0.69 2.92 9.34
N ALA A 37 -1.49 3.23 8.32
CA ALA A 37 -2.68 2.46 7.98
C ALA A 37 -2.32 0.97 7.96
N THR A 38 -3.03 0.19 8.77
CA THR A 38 -2.91 -1.27 8.76
C THR A 38 -3.35 -1.83 7.42
N ASP A 39 -4.31 -1.17 6.76
CA ASP A 39 -4.78 -1.54 5.43
C ASP A 39 -3.69 -1.26 4.39
N ASN A 40 -2.86 -2.27 4.14
CA ASN A 40 -1.78 -2.23 3.17
C ASN A 40 -2.29 -2.75 1.82
N PRO A 41 -2.69 -1.86 0.87
CA PRO A 41 -3.16 -2.29 -0.44
C PRO A 41 -2.09 -3.09 -1.19
N VAL A 42 -0.81 -2.77 -0.98
CA VAL A 42 0.34 -3.46 -1.59
C VAL A 42 0.38 -4.93 -1.18
N GLY A 43 0.04 -5.25 0.07
CA GLY A 43 -0.06 -6.63 0.54
C GLY A 43 -1.12 -7.44 -0.22
N ARG A 44 -2.29 -6.84 -0.48
CA ARG A 44 -3.36 -7.49 -1.26
C ARG A 44 -2.99 -7.67 -2.72
N GLU A 45 -2.31 -6.70 -3.32
CA GLU A 45 -1.79 -6.77 -4.69
C GLU A 45 -0.72 -7.87 -4.83
N LEU A 46 0.20 -7.97 -3.87
CA LEU A 46 1.20 -9.03 -3.80
C LEU A 46 0.55 -10.41 -3.76
N ARG A 47 -0.50 -10.57 -2.94
CA ARG A 47 -1.30 -11.80 -2.87
C ARG A 47 -1.94 -12.14 -4.21
N ALA A 48 -2.56 -11.17 -4.87
CA ALA A 48 -3.22 -11.37 -6.16
C ALA A 48 -2.21 -11.81 -7.23
N ARG A 49 -1.04 -11.16 -7.30
CA ARG A 49 0.03 -11.51 -8.22
C ARG A 49 0.57 -12.91 -7.97
N ARG A 50 0.85 -13.27 -6.71
CA ARG A 50 1.27 -14.63 -6.34
C ARG A 50 0.23 -15.68 -6.78
N GLN A 51 -1.05 -15.40 -6.57
CA GLN A 51 -2.14 -16.28 -6.97
C GLN A 51 -2.23 -16.42 -8.50
N ALA A 52 -2.01 -15.34 -9.25
CA ALA A 52 -1.99 -15.38 -10.71
C ALA A 52 -0.86 -16.27 -11.27
N ILE A 53 0.31 -16.29 -10.62
CA ILE A 53 1.44 -17.17 -10.95
C ILE A 53 1.21 -18.61 -10.43
N GLY A 54 0.20 -18.84 -9.60
CA GLY A 54 -0.09 -20.14 -9.00
C GLY A 54 0.90 -20.57 -7.90
N THR A 55 1.72 -19.65 -7.38
CA THR A 55 2.72 -19.99 -6.36
C THR A 55 2.07 -20.12 -4.98
N PRO A 56 2.20 -21.26 -4.26
CA PRO A 56 1.72 -21.38 -2.89
C PRO A 56 2.48 -20.40 -1.97
N ILE A 57 1.78 -19.81 -1.00
CA ILE A 57 2.39 -18.88 -0.04
C ILE A 57 3.54 -19.53 0.77
N SER A 58 3.47 -20.84 1.02
CA SER A 58 4.54 -21.59 1.69
C SER A 58 5.81 -21.64 0.86
N VAL A 59 5.69 -21.79 -0.47
CA VAL A 59 6.81 -21.78 -1.40
C VAL A 59 7.45 -20.39 -1.41
N LEU A 60 6.65 -19.33 -1.56
CA LEU A 60 7.18 -17.96 -1.55
C LEU A 60 7.85 -17.63 -0.20
N ALA A 61 7.26 -18.05 0.92
CA ALA A 61 7.85 -17.86 2.25
C ALA A 61 9.21 -18.57 2.38
N ALA A 62 9.32 -19.80 1.88
CA ALA A 62 10.57 -20.56 1.87
C ALA A 62 11.62 -19.89 0.98
N THR A 63 11.27 -19.47 -0.24
CA THR A 63 12.18 -18.74 -1.16
C THR A 63 12.71 -17.46 -0.53
N LEU A 64 11.88 -16.76 0.23
CA LEU A 64 12.25 -15.52 0.92
C LEU A 64 12.98 -15.76 2.26
N GLY A 65 13.04 -17.00 2.75
CA GLY A 65 13.61 -17.33 4.06
C GLY A 65 12.84 -16.69 5.23
N VAL A 66 11.52 -16.49 5.10
CA VAL A 66 10.69 -15.86 6.12
C VAL A 66 9.63 -16.81 6.66
N PRO A 67 9.19 -16.65 7.93
CA PRO A 67 8.10 -17.44 8.47
C PRO A 67 6.80 -17.21 7.69
N TYR A 68 6.05 -18.30 7.43
CA TYR A 68 4.75 -18.27 6.77
C TYR A 68 3.82 -17.19 7.33
N GLN A 69 3.71 -17.10 8.66
CA GLN A 69 2.80 -16.15 9.31
C GLN A 69 3.19 -14.69 9.07
N ARG A 70 4.49 -14.40 8.88
CA ARG A 70 4.97 -13.04 8.57
C ARG A 70 4.51 -12.64 7.17
N LEU A 71 4.72 -13.51 6.17
CA LEU A 71 4.27 -13.28 4.80
C LEU A 71 2.74 -13.25 4.70
N ARG A 72 2.03 -14.13 5.43
CA ARG A 72 0.57 -14.11 5.48
C ARG A 72 0.02 -12.80 6.01
N ARG A 73 0.57 -12.28 7.12
CA ARG A 73 0.13 -11.02 7.73
C ARG A 73 0.34 -9.83 6.80
N LEU A 74 1.42 -9.87 6.02
CA LEU A 74 1.67 -8.92 4.94
C LEU A 74 0.59 -9.01 3.86
N GLU A 75 0.35 -10.21 3.31
CA GLU A 75 -0.63 -10.42 2.23
C GLU A 75 -2.07 -10.03 2.57
N ILE A 76 -2.48 -10.20 3.82
CA ILE A 76 -3.84 -9.84 4.27
C ILE A 76 -3.93 -8.38 4.75
N GLY A 77 -2.85 -7.61 4.67
CA GLY A 77 -2.83 -6.20 5.11
C GLY A 77 -3.08 -6.07 6.62
N THR A 78 -2.48 -6.93 7.43
CA THR A 78 -2.47 -6.74 8.90
C THR A 78 -1.15 -6.16 9.40
N ARG A 79 -0.14 -6.09 8.53
CA ARG A 79 1.17 -5.51 8.78
C ARG A 79 1.74 -4.98 7.48
N ALA A 80 2.28 -3.77 7.51
CA ALA A 80 3.15 -3.26 6.45
C ALA A 80 4.61 -3.68 6.70
N ASP A 81 5.31 -4.10 5.64
CA ASP A 81 6.72 -4.49 5.70
C ASP A 81 7.37 -4.17 4.34
N PRO A 82 7.75 -2.90 4.10
CA PRO A 82 8.18 -2.44 2.77
C PRO A 82 9.38 -3.21 2.20
N GLU A 83 10.30 -3.63 3.06
CA GLU A 83 11.46 -4.43 2.65
C GLU A 83 11.02 -5.82 2.16
N LEU A 84 10.13 -6.46 2.93
CA LEU A 84 9.60 -7.78 2.55
C LEU A 84 8.73 -7.69 1.29
N GLU A 85 7.96 -6.61 1.11
CA GLU A 85 7.19 -6.33 -0.10
C GLU A 85 8.10 -6.23 -1.33
N GLN A 86 9.18 -5.47 -1.23
CA GLN A 86 10.13 -5.31 -2.33
C GLN A 86 10.77 -6.66 -2.70
N ARG A 87 11.24 -7.41 -1.70
CA ARG A 87 11.86 -8.73 -1.92
C ARG A 87 10.87 -9.74 -2.52
N ALA A 88 9.63 -9.75 -2.03
CA ALA A 88 8.59 -10.63 -2.55
C ALA A 88 8.22 -10.28 -4.01
N ASN A 89 8.12 -8.99 -4.34
CA ASN A 89 7.87 -8.56 -5.71
C ASN A 89 9.00 -8.94 -6.67
N LEU A 90 10.27 -8.82 -6.24
CA LEU A 90 11.42 -9.26 -7.04
C LEU A 90 11.41 -10.78 -7.25
N ALA A 91 11.12 -11.56 -6.21
CA ALA A 91 11.02 -13.01 -6.31
C ALA A 91 9.88 -13.44 -7.26
N LEU A 92 8.72 -12.80 -7.19
CA LEU A 92 7.61 -13.08 -8.11
C LEU A 92 7.96 -12.68 -9.56
N ALA A 93 8.65 -11.56 -9.78
CA ALA A 93 9.10 -11.16 -11.12
C ALA A 93 10.09 -12.17 -11.73
N GLN A 94 10.95 -12.77 -10.89
CA GLN A 94 11.85 -13.84 -11.33
C GLN A 94 11.12 -15.12 -11.70
N LEU A 95 10.00 -15.44 -11.02
CA LEU A 95 9.15 -16.59 -11.34
C LEU A 95 8.27 -16.35 -12.59
N GLU A 96 7.99 -15.09 -12.94
CA GLU A 96 7.28 -14.71 -14.17
C GLU A 96 8.17 -14.78 -15.42
N THR A 97 9.50 -14.68 -15.27
CA THR A 97 10.48 -14.72 -16.37
C THR A 97 10.93 -16.19 -16.58
N PRO A 98 10.93 -16.75 -17.80
CA PRO A 98 10.16 -17.96 -18.09
C PRO A 98 10.77 -19.32 -17.70
N GLN A 99 9.88 -20.26 -17.37
CA GLN A 99 10.01 -21.68 -17.69
C GLN A 99 9.63 -21.91 -19.19
N ALA A 100 10.32 -21.21 -20.09
CA ALA A 100 10.27 -21.39 -21.54
C ALA A 100 11.69 -21.73 -22.00
N ALA A 101 12.07 -22.99 -21.81
CA ALA A 101 13.22 -23.64 -22.42
C ALA A 101 12.86 -25.11 -22.61
#